data_AF-A0A1S2KJ88-F1
#
_entry.id   AF-A0A1S2KJ88-F1
#
_cell.length_a   1.000
_cell.length_b   1.000
_cell.length_c   1.000
_cell.angle_alpha   90.00
_cell.angle_beta   90.00
_cell.angle_gamma   90.00
#
_symmetry.space_group_name_H-M   'P 1'
#
loop_
_entity.id
_entity.type
_entity.pdbx_description
1 polymer ?
#
loop_
_entity_poly.entity_id
_entity_poly.type
_entity_poly.pdbx_seq_one_letter_code
_entity_poly.pdbx_strand_id
1 'polypeptide(L)'
;MAGLFWVDGKGCLLGAPPLRDGTGIRLTDAGLEVFGTETGSWTWEQVERVTVVDAPVRSAFRRGLSTALSFATTAAGFGGPEEPPLMTVRVTLAEGERAYEVPSAAWPAYSEREVALSHRLLDRFTSGAARPSLLTGWWRVSDCPVALRPAEREALLEELLERWAGR
;
A
#
# COMPACT_ATOMS: atom_id res chain seq x y z
N MET A 1 6.07 -0.40 -7.74
CA MET A 1 4.87 -0.16 -6.90
C MET A 1 3.62 -0.36 -7.74
N ALA A 2 2.61 -1.03 -7.16
CA ALA A 2 1.30 -1.28 -7.75
C ALA A 2 0.22 -0.93 -6.69
N GLY A 3 -0.51 0.16 -6.87
CA GLY A 3 -1.43 0.65 -5.83
C GLY A 3 -0.72 0.92 -4.51
N LEU A 4 -1.28 0.46 -3.40
CA LEU A 4 -0.66 0.58 -2.08
C LEU A 4 0.56 -0.35 -1.87
N PHE A 5 0.87 -1.22 -2.83
CA PHE A 5 1.89 -2.26 -2.67
C PHE A 5 3.23 -1.87 -3.29
N TRP A 6 4.29 -1.86 -2.48
CA TRP A 6 5.65 -1.85 -3.00
C TRP A 6 6.12 -3.29 -3.21
N VAL A 7 6.55 -3.62 -4.42
CA VAL A 7 6.98 -4.96 -4.79
C VAL A 7 8.36 -4.86 -5.41
N ASP A 8 9.28 -5.67 -4.88
CA ASP A 8 10.64 -5.78 -5.38
C ASP A 8 11.19 -7.20 -5.14
N GLY A 9 12.49 -7.41 -5.37
CA GLY A 9 13.14 -8.70 -5.20
C GLY A 9 13.14 -9.23 -3.76
N LYS A 10 12.86 -8.39 -2.76
CA LYS A 10 12.76 -8.78 -1.34
C LYS A 10 11.35 -9.19 -0.95
N GLY A 11 10.33 -8.88 -1.76
CA GLY A 11 8.96 -9.31 -1.55
C GLY A 11 7.93 -8.20 -1.78
N CYS A 12 6.87 -8.22 -0.99
CA CYS A 12 5.75 -7.28 -1.06
C CYS A 12 5.62 -6.53 0.28
N LEU A 13 5.61 -5.21 0.22
CA LEU A 13 5.33 -4.33 1.35
C LEU A 13 4.02 -3.57 1.10
N LEU A 14 3.31 -3.27 2.19
CA LEU A 14 2.20 -2.32 2.18
C LEU A 14 2.76 -0.93 2.51
N GLY A 15 2.74 -0.03 1.53
CA GLY A 15 3.53 1.21 1.56
C GLY A 15 4.92 1.05 0.98
N ALA A 16 5.71 2.12 1.04
CA ALA A 16 7.11 2.11 0.66
C ALA A 16 7.97 1.39 1.72
N PRO A 17 9.21 0.99 1.38
CA PRO A 17 10.17 0.60 2.38
C PRO A 17 10.37 1.73 3.40
N PRO A 18 10.38 1.43 4.72
CA PRO A 18 10.66 2.45 5.73
C PRO A 18 12.03 3.07 5.51
N LEU A 19 12.11 4.39 5.67
CA LEU A 19 13.40 5.08 5.78
C LEU A 19 13.90 4.94 7.22
N ARG A 20 15.20 4.65 7.38
CA ARG A 20 15.86 4.54 8.70
C ARG A 20 15.12 3.52 9.59
N ASP A 21 14.84 3.88 10.84
CA ASP A 21 14.24 3.00 11.86
C ASP A 21 12.69 2.97 11.80
N GLY A 22 12.06 3.48 10.74
CA GLY A 22 10.61 3.55 10.61
C GLY A 22 9.89 2.19 10.59
N THR A 23 8.60 2.19 10.88
CA THR A 23 7.75 1.00 10.81
C THR A 23 7.43 0.63 9.36
N GLY A 24 7.53 -0.66 9.03
CA GLY A 24 7.16 -1.22 7.75
C GLY A 24 6.25 -2.44 7.89
N ILE A 25 5.45 -2.71 6.87
CA ILE A 25 4.54 -3.86 6.84
C ILE A 25 4.85 -4.72 5.62
N ARG A 26 5.19 -5.98 5.86
CA ARG A 26 5.46 -7.00 4.84
C ARG A 26 4.28 -7.94 4.73
N LEU A 27 3.90 -8.21 3.48
CA LEU A 27 2.83 -9.14 3.13
C LEU A 27 3.44 -10.42 2.58
N THR A 28 3.10 -11.55 3.18
CA THR A 28 3.57 -12.88 2.79
C THR A 28 2.38 -13.82 2.60
N ASP A 29 2.61 -14.98 1.99
CA ASP A 29 1.55 -16.00 1.85
C ASP A 29 1.12 -16.58 3.20
N ALA A 30 1.99 -16.53 4.21
CA ALA A 30 1.67 -16.97 5.56
C ALA A 30 0.85 -15.93 6.34
N GLY A 31 1.01 -14.64 6.03
CA GLY A 31 0.38 -13.58 6.81
C GLY A 31 1.05 -12.21 6.67
N LEU A 32 0.81 -11.37 7.66
CA LEU A 32 1.28 -9.99 7.76
C LEU A 32 2.36 -9.87 8.85
N GLU A 33 3.46 -9.21 8.52
CA GLU A 33 4.58 -8.95 9.43
C GLU A 33 4.84 -7.44 9.53
N VAL A 34 4.78 -6.90 10.75
CA VAL A 34 5.21 -5.54 11.09
C VAL A 34 6.65 -5.60 11.58
N PHE A 35 7.51 -4.72 11.06
CA PHE A 35 8.93 -4.65 11.42
C PHE A 35 9.42 -3.19 11.54
N GLY A 36 10.56 -2.99 12.19
CA GLY A 36 11.15 -1.65 12.42
C GLY A 36 11.01 -1.24 13.88
N THR A 37 10.60 0.02 14.12
CA THR A 37 10.31 0.54 15.48
C THR A 37 9.24 -0.28 16.19
N GLU A 38 8.21 -0.70 15.45
CA GLU A 38 7.19 -1.63 15.94
C GLU A 38 7.38 -3.02 15.35
N THR A 39 6.93 -4.04 16.08
CA THR A 39 7.02 -5.44 15.64
C THR A 39 5.74 -6.21 15.91
N GLY A 40 5.43 -7.16 15.03
CA GLY A 40 4.26 -8.02 15.14
C GLY A 40 4.15 -8.97 13.95
N SER A 41 3.53 -10.12 14.14
CA SER A 41 3.31 -11.07 13.05
C SER A 41 2.04 -11.86 13.30
N TRP A 42 1.21 -11.97 12.27
CA TRP A 42 -0.08 -12.65 12.31
C TRP A 42 -0.31 -13.44 11.04
N THR A 43 -0.92 -14.62 11.17
CA THR A 43 -1.39 -15.35 9.99
C THR A 43 -2.64 -14.68 9.41
N TRP A 44 -2.98 -14.98 8.16
CA TRP A 44 -4.18 -14.43 7.54
C TRP A 44 -5.47 -14.82 8.28
N GLU A 45 -5.50 -15.99 8.93
CA GLU A 45 -6.65 -16.44 9.74
C GLU A 45 -6.84 -15.63 11.02
N GLN A 46 -5.79 -14.98 11.52
CA GLN A 46 -5.87 -14.09 12.69
C GLN A 46 -6.28 -12.66 12.31
N VAL A 47 -6.15 -12.29 11.03
CA VAL A 47 -6.41 -10.95 10.52
C VAL A 47 -7.81 -10.88 9.91
N GLU A 48 -8.72 -10.21 10.60
CA GLU A 48 -10.10 -10.03 10.13
C GLU A 48 -10.19 -9.01 9.00
N ARG A 49 -9.35 -7.97 9.03
CA ARG A 49 -9.34 -6.90 8.03
C ARG A 49 -8.02 -6.14 8.03
N VAL A 50 -7.61 -5.67 6.86
CA VAL A 50 -6.53 -4.67 6.72
C VAL A 50 -7.07 -3.49 5.95
N THR A 51 -6.99 -2.29 6.52
CA THR A 51 -7.36 -1.05 5.84
C THR A 51 -6.23 -0.03 5.91
N VAL A 52 -6.05 0.72 4.83
CA VAL A 52 -5.21 1.92 4.81
C VAL A 52 -6.07 3.18 4.81
N VAL A 53 -5.83 4.05 5.77
CA VAL A 53 -6.45 5.38 5.90
C VAL A 53 -5.38 6.47 5.73
N ASP A 54 -5.82 7.69 5.51
CA ASP A 54 -4.96 8.87 5.32
C ASP A 54 -3.93 8.72 4.19
N ALA A 55 -4.18 7.80 3.25
CA ALA A 55 -3.38 7.65 2.05
C ALA A 55 -3.42 8.97 1.25
N PRO A 56 -2.28 9.52 0.80
CA PRO A 56 -2.24 10.77 0.08
C PRO A 56 -2.95 10.61 -1.27
N VAL A 57 -4.20 11.08 -1.38
CA VAL A 57 -5.03 10.99 -2.60
C VAL A 57 -5.16 12.35 -3.32
N ARG A 58 -5.08 12.32 -4.66
CA ARG A 58 -5.12 13.54 -5.50
C ARG A 58 -6.40 14.38 -5.35
N SER A 59 -7.54 13.76 -5.04
CA SER A 59 -8.83 14.45 -4.91
C SER A 59 -8.96 15.22 -3.59
N ALA A 60 -8.37 14.72 -2.50
CA ALA A 60 -8.28 15.43 -1.23
C ALA A 60 -7.39 16.67 -1.37
N PHE A 61 -6.32 16.58 -2.16
CA PHE A 61 -5.49 17.73 -2.52
C PHE A 61 -6.25 18.80 -3.32
N ARG A 62 -7.25 18.42 -4.13
CA ARG A 62 -8.12 19.37 -4.86
C ARG A 62 -9.28 19.91 -4.01
N ARG A 63 -9.83 19.13 -3.08
CA ARG A 63 -10.93 19.54 -2.18
C ARG A 63 -10.45 20.30 -0.94
N GLY A 64 -9.18 20.15 -0.56
CA GLY A 64 -8.53 20.82 0.57
C GLY A 64 -8.32 22.34 0.41
N LEU A 65 -8.64 22.94 -0.75
CA LEU A 65 -8.72 24.40 -0.85
C LEU A 65 -9.93 25.00 -0.09
N SER A 66 -10.87 24.18 0.38
CA SER A 66 -12.10 24.65 1.06
C SER A 66 -12.10 24.49 2.58
N THR A 67 -11.15 23.74 3.18
CA THR A 67 -11.16 23.53 4.63
C THR A 67 -9.75 23.61 5.17
N ALA A 68 -9.53 24.65 5.97
CA ALA A 68 -8.27 25.01 6.60
C ALA A 68 -7.58 23.80 7.27
N LEU A 69 -6.56 23.29 6.60
CA LEU A 69 -5.40 22.68 7.25
C LEU A 69 -4.18 23.12 6.43
N SER A 70 -3.33 23.92 7.05
CA SER A 70 -2.10 24.44 6.47
C SER A 70 -1.14 23.30 6.14
N PHE A 71 -1.29 22.68 4.97
CA PHE A 71 -0.21 21.98 4.32
C PHE A 71 0.51 22.98 3.44
N ALA A 72 1.66 23.44 3.93
CA ALA A 72 2.57 24.29 3.19
C ALA A 72 2.88 23.63 1.85
N THR A 73 2.46 24.29 0.78
CA THR A 73 2.79 23.96 -0.59
C THR A 73 4.29 24.20 -0.82
N THR A 74 5.09 23.14 -0.87
CA THR A 74 6.39 23.14 -1.53
C THR A 74 6.26 22.49 -2.90
N ALA A 75 5.61 23.23 -3.80
CA ALA A 75 5.87 23.10 -5.22
C ALA A 75 7.13 23.92 -5.53
N ALA A 76 8.31 23.31 -5.39
CA ALA A 76 9.55 23.82 -5.93
C ALA A 76 10.44 22.64 -6.30
N GLY A 77 10.96 22.63 -7.52
CA GLY A 77 11.93 21.65 -7.96
C GLY A 77 13.22 21.67 -7.13
N PHE A 78 14.13 20.77 -7.53
CA PHE A 78 15.44 20.46 -6.96
C PHE A 78 15.49 19.18 -6.10
N GLY A 79 16.52 18.38 -6.37
CA GLY A 79 16.70 17.01 -5.89
C GLY A 79 17.22 16.92 -4.45
N GLY A 80 16.80 15.84 -3.79
CA GLY A 80 17.12 15.47 -2.41
C GLY A 80 15.85 14.93 -1.73
N PRO A 81 15.89 13.84 -0.94
CA PRO A 81 14.69 13.10 -0.61
C PRO A 81 13.93 13.81 0.51
N GLU A 82 12.88 14.53 0.14
CA GLU A 82 11.77 14.79 1.07
C GLU A 82 11.20 13.43 1.49
N GLU A 83 11.05 13.19 2.79
CA GLU A 83 10.54 11.91 3.29
C GLU A 83 9.15 11.65 2.68
N PRO A 84 8.85 10.42 2.19
CA PRO A 84 7.56 10.13 1.61
C PRO A 84 6.44 10.45 2.61
N PRO A 85 5.31 11.01 2.18
CA PRO A 85 4.17 11.26 3.07
C PRO A 85 3.74 9.96 3.75
N LEU A 86 3.40 10.02 5.03
CA LEU A 86 2.94 8.86 5.79
C LEU A 86 1.48 8.55 5.48
N MET A 87 1.11 7.29 5.71
CA MET A 87 -0.27 6.78 5.72
C MET A 87 -0.43 5.80 6.87
N THR A 88 -1.66 5.57 7.31
CA THR A 88 -1.93 4.68 8.45
C THR A 88 -2.53 3.37 8.00
N VAL A 89 -1.89 2.26 8.34
CA VAL A 89 -2.43 0.91 8.16
C VAL A 89 -3.08 0.46 9.45
N ARG A 90 -4.37 0.13 9.38
CA ARG A 90 -5.15 -0.49 10.46
C ARG A 90 -5.28 -1.98 10.20
N VAL A 91 -4.85 -2.77 11.16
CA VAL A 91 -4.98 -4.23 11.17
C VAL A 91 -6.02 -4.57 12.23
N THR A 92 -7.17 -5.10 11.80
CA THR A 92 -8.22 -5.59 12.69
C THR A 92 -7.97 -7.06 12.98
N LEU A 93 -7.84 -7.38 14.26
CA LEU A 93 -7.69 -8.73 14.81
C LEU A 93 -8.90 -9.03 15.72
N ALA A 94 -9.09 -10.29 16.09
CA ALA A 94 -10.16 -10.69 17.00
C ALA A 94 -10.08 -9.98 18.37
N GLU A 95 -8.87 -9.70 18.85
CA GLU A 95 -8.64 -8.98 20.11
C GLU A 95 -8.77 -7.45 20.02
N GLY A 96 -8.85 -6.89 18.80
CA GLY A 96 -8.94 -5.45 18.59
C GLY A 96 -8.18 -4.95 17.36
N GLU A 97 -8.20 -3.63 17.17
CA GLU A 97 -7.51 -2.96 16.06
C GLU A 97 -6.14 -2.43 16.48
N ARG A 98 -5.16 -2.55 15.59
CA ARG A 98 -3.83 -1.93 15.72
C ARG A 98 -3.58 -1.02 14.53
N ALA A 99 -2.97 0.14 14.76
CA ALA A 99 -2.69 1.14 13.73
C ALA A 99 -1.19 1.41 13.63
N TYR A 100 -0.67 1.46 12.41
CA TYR A 100 0.75 1.61 12.10
C TYR A 100 0.95 2.72 11.08
N GLU A 101 1.84 3.67 11.37
CA GLU A 101 2.25 4.66 10.39
C GLU A 101 3.34 4.07 9.47
N VAL A 102 3.11 4.13 8.16
CA VAL A 102 4.04 3.63 7.14
C VAL A 102 4.21 4.67 6.03
N PRO A 103 5.36 4.74 5.35
CA PRO A 103 5.54 5.67 4.24
C PRO A 103 4.69 5.27 3.03
N SER A 104 4.12 6.27 2.35
CA SER A 104 3.43 6.09 1.08
C SER A 104 4.39 5.66 -0.02
N ALA A 105 3.93 4.74 -0.87
CA ALA A 105 4.65 4.27 -2.04
C ALA A 105 4.41 5.12 -3.30
N ALA A 106 3.42 6.04 -3.29
CA ALA A 106 3.08 6.86 -4.46
C ALA A 106 3.66 8.27 -4.39
N TRP A 107 4.24 8.71 -5.51
CA TRP A 107 4.58 10.10 -5.78
C TRP A 107 3.85 10.58 -7.06
N PRO A 108 3.16 11.74 -7.06
CA PRO A 108 2.93 12.65 -5.93
C PRO A 108 1.76 12.24 -5.01
N ALA A 109 0.87 11.33 -5.45
CA ALA A 109 -0.30 10.85 -4.69
C ALA A 109 -0.99 9.69 -5.43
N TYR A 110 -1.77 8.90 -4.69
CA TYR A 110 -2.69 7.88 -5.20
C TYR A 110 -3.94 8.49 -5.85
N SER A 111 -4.60 7.75 -6.73
CA SER A 111 -6.00 7.97 -7.09
C SER A 111 -6.93 7.30 -6.07
N GLU A 112 -8.18 7.78 -5.93
CA GLU A 112 -9.18 7.11 -5.09
C GLU A 112 -9.44 5.67 -5.56
N ARG A 113 -9.39 5.43 -6.88
CA ARG A 113 -9.59 4.10 -7.47
C ARG A 113 -8.42 3.17 -7.16
N GLU A 114 -7.18 3.65 -7.19
CA GLU A 114 -6.01 2.87 -6.78
C GLU A 114 -6.13 2.39 -5.34
N VAL A 115 -6.54 3.28 -4.43
CA VAL A 115 -6.77 2.94 -3.03
C VAL A 115 -7.89 1.90 -2.91
N ALA A 116 -9.04 2.13 -3.55
CA ALA A 116 -10.17 1.21 -3.51
C ALA A 116 -9.84 -0.19 -4.06
N LEU A 117 -9.13 -0.27 -5.19
CA LEU A 117 -8.69 -1.54 -5.76
C LEU A 117 -7.67 -2.26 -4.85
N SER A 118 -6.78 -1.51 -4.21
CA SER A 118 -5.82 -2.07 -3.25
C SER A 118 -6.51 -2.65 -2.01
N HIS A 119 -7.51 -1.95 -1.45
CA HIS A 119 -8.34 -2.48 -0.36
C HIS A 119 -9.09 -3.74 -0.77
N ARG A 120 -9.69 -3.77 -1.96
CA ARG A 120 -10.34 -4.99 -2.47
C ARG A 120 -9.36 -6.16 -2.55
N LEU A 121 -8.10 -5.91 -2.90
CA LEU A 121 -7.08 -6.96 -2.94
C LEU A 121 -6.66 -7.40 -1.52
N LEU A 122 -6.54 -6.47 -0.56
CA LEU A 122 -6.31 -6.79 0.86
C LEU A 122 -7.45 -7.66 1.43
N ASP A 123 -8.71 -7.33 1.13
CA ASP A 123 -9.86 -8.14 1.54
C ASP A 123 -9.74 -9.58 1.04
N ARG A 124 -9.29 -9.77 -0.21
CA ARG A 124 -9.05 -11.12 -0.76
C ARG A 124 -7.92 -11.87 -0.06
N PHE A 125 -6.89 -11.19 0.42
CA PHE A 125 -5.84 -11.83 1.22
C PHE A 125 -6.37 -12.28 2.57
N THR A 126 -7.08 -11.40 3.28
CA THR A 126 -7.68 -11.72 4.59
C THR A 126 -8.74 -12.82 4.50
N SER A 127 -9.50 -12.90 3.39
CA SER A 127 -10.47 -13.97 3.18
C SER A 127 -9.85 -15.28 2.66
N GLY A 128 -8.52 -15.34 2.48
CA GLY A 128 -7.83 -16.48 1.87
C GLY A 128 -8.13 -16.73 0.38
N ALA A 129 -8.83 -15.80 -0.28
CA ALA A 129 -9.21 -15.91 -1.69
C ALA A 129 -8.07 -15.55 -2.66
N ALA A 130 -7.03 -14.87 -2.18
CA ALA A 130 -5.81 -14.58 -2.92
C ALA A 130 -4.59 -14.63 -1.98
N ARG A 131 -3.38 -14.64 -2.56
CA ARG A 131 -2.12 -14.64 -1.79
C ARG A 131 -1.16 -13.54 -2.27
N PRO A 132 -0.42 -12.86 -1.37
CA PRO A 132 0.53 -11.81 -1.77
C PRO A 132 1.61 -12.24 -2.77
N SER A 133 1.97 -13.52 -2.83
CA SER A 133 2.92 -14.07 -3.80
C SER A 133 2.56 -13.75 -5.26
N LEU A 134 1.30 -13.48 -5.56
CA LEU A 134 0.86 -13.01 -6.88
C LEU A 134 1.51 -11.72 -7.31
N LEU A 135 1.58 -10.74 -6.41
CA LEU A 135 2.18 -9.44 -6.68
C LEU A 135 3.66 -9.64 -7.01
N THR A 136 4.35 -10.49 -6.21
CA THR A 136 5.75 -10.85 -6.47
C THR A 136 5.92 -11.68 -7.74
N GLY A 137 4.96 -12.53 -8.07
CA GLY A 137 4.95 -13.37 -9.27
C GLY A 137 4.81 -12.54 -10.53
N TRP A 138 3.86 -11.61 -10.53
CA TRP A 138 3.72 -10.58 -11.56
C TRP A 138 5.03 -9.79 -11.70
N TRP A 139 5.55 -9.22 -10.61
CA TRP A 139 6.77 -8.40 -10.65
C TRP A 139 7.97 -9.13 -11.28
N ARG A 140 8.15 -10.43 -10.97
CA ARG A 140 9.22 -11.25 -11.55
C ARG A 140 9.07 -11.49 -13.06
N VAL A 141 7.85 -11.60 -13.56
CA VAL A 141 7.57 -11.89 -14.98
C VAL A 141 7.52 -10.61 -15.83
N SER A 142 7.17 -9.48 -15.23
CA SER A 142 6.93 -8.23 -15.95
C SER A 142 8.18 -7.49 -16.41
N ASP A 143 9.39 -7.97 -16.07
CA ASP A 143 10.69 -7.32 -16.37
C ASP A 143 10.60 -5.79 -16.25
N CYS A 144 10.07 -5.32 -15.11
CA CYS A 144 9.62 -3.94 -14.96
C CYS A 144 10.63 -3.11 -14.13
N PRO A 145 11.67 -2.52 -14.76
CA PRO A 145 12.59 -1.61 -14.08
C PRO A 145 12.03 -0.19 -13.96
N VAL A 146 10.88 0.12 -14.56
CA VAL A 146 10.29 1.47 -14.63
C VAL A 146 9.07 1.57 -13.71
N ALA A 147 8.94 2.69 -13.01
CA ALA A 147 7.76 2.99 -12.19
C ALA A 147 6.49 3.07 -13.06
N LEU A 148 5.50 2.22 -12.76
CA LEU A 148 4.20 2.22 -13.42
C LEU A 148 3.47 3.56 -13.25
N ARG A 149 2.85 4.05 -14.33
CA ARG A 149 1.96 5.21 -14.32
C ARG A 149 0.65 4.87 -13.60
N PRO A 150 -0.09 5.87 -13.06
CA PRO A 150 -1.32 5.61 -12.30
C PRO A 150 -2.34 4.70 -13.00
N ALA A 151 -2.62 4.94 -14.29
CA ALA A 151 -3.55 4.11 -15.06
C ALA A 151 -3.07 2.66 -15.23
N GLU A 152 -1.75 2.44 -15.35
CA GLU A 152 -1.18 1.08 -15.45
C GLU A 152 -1.26 0.34 -14.12
N ARG A 153 -1.13 1.07 -13.00
CA ARG A 153 -1.31 0.50 -11.66
C ARG A 153 -2.75 0.10 -11.40
N GLU A 154 -3.72 0.92 -11.80
CA GLU A 154 -5.15 0.58 -11.72
C GLU A 154 -5.46 -0.66 -12.57
N ALA A 155 -5.04 -0.67 -13.85
CA ALA A 155 -5.26 -1.79 -14.75
C ALA A 155 -4.63 -3.10 -14.23
N LEU A 156 -3.43 -3.01 -13.66
CA LEU A 156 -2.78 -4.15 -13.02
C LEU A 156 -3.59 -4.68 -11.83
N LEU A 157 -4.05 -3.80 -10.92
CA LEU A 157 -4.85 -4.24 -9.78
C LEU A 157 -6.16 -4.87 -10.23
N GLU A 158 -6.77 -4.38 -11.31
CA GLU A 158 -7.95 -4.96 -11.92
C GLU A 158 -7.67 -6.34 -12.51
N GLU A 159 -6.60 -6.49 -13.31
CA GLU A 159 -6.16 -7.78 -13.83
C GLU A 159 -5.91 -8.78 -12.69
N LEU A 160 -5.23 -8.34 -11.62
CA LEU A 160 -4.98 -9.16 -10.43
C LEU A 160 -6.25 -9.50 -9.66
N LEU A 161 -7.33 -8.74 -9.77
CA LEU A 161 -8.63 -9.09 -9.18
C LEU A 161 -9.43 -10.02 -10.12
N GLU A 162 -9.34 -9.82 -11.43
CA GLU A 162 -10.06 -10.58 -12.47
C GLU A 162 -9.47 -11.97 -12.70
N ARG A 163 -8.14 -12.08 -12.76
CA ARG A 163 -7.41 -13.37 -12.87
C ARG A 163 -7.74 -14.32 -11.72
N TRP A 164 -8.35 -13.80 -10.67
CA TRP A 164 -8.87 -14.56 -9.53
C TRP A 164 -10.36 -14.79 -9.58
N ALA A 165 -11.16 -13.85 -10.09
CA ALA A 165 -12.60 -14.07 -10.30
C ALA A 165 -12.89 -15.23 -11.28
N GLY A 166 -11.93 -15.59 -12.14
CA GLY A 166 -12.02 -16.69 -13.09
C GLY A 166 -11.48 -18.05 -12.63
N ARG A 167 -11.18 -18.26 -11.33
CA ARG A 167 -10.77 -19.56 -10.78
C ARG A 167 -11.70 -20.06 -9.69
#